data_AF-A0A6L4ZHE2-F1
#
_entry.id   AF-A0A6L4ZHE2-F1
#
_cell.length_a   1.000
_cell.length_b   1.000
_cell.length_c   1.000
_cell.angle_alpha   90.00
_cell.angle_beta   90.00
_cell.angle_gamma   90.00
#
_symmetry.space_group_name_H-M   'P 1'
#
loop_
_entity.id
_entity.type
_entity.pdbx_description
1 polymer ?
#
loop_
_entity_poly.entity_id
_entity_poly.type
_entity_poly.pdbx_seq_one_letter_code
_entity_poly.pdbx_strand_id
1 'polypeptide(L)'
;MQIEPDNQQALITQLLAITDQFDEGVNINQARQLLPSLNNEYNRFYYAGIIYERRAKAVLKQGNPGSKATAYDCLREAMSWYEKAETIHPVGNEDAILRWNTCARIIIRNPDLIPKPEERYELPLE
;
A
#
# COMPACT_ATOMS: atom_id res chain seq x y z
N MET A 1 -7.11 -31.98 -0.92
CA MET A 1 -6.98 -30.86 -1.87
C MET A 1 -5.77 -30.04 -1.43
N GLN A 2 -4.58 -30.40 -1.91
CA GLN A 2 -3.37 -29.61 -1.68
C GLN A 2 -3.40 -28.50 -2.73
N ILE A 3 -3.54 -27.25 -2.28
CA ILE A 3 -3.40 -26.08 -3.14
C ILE A 3 -1.94 -26.09 -3.60
N GLU A 4 -1.70 -26.21 -4.91
CA GLU A 4 -0.35 -26.12 -5.45
C GLU A 4 0.29 -24.82 -4.97
N PRO A 5 1.49 -24.88 -4.34
CA PRO A 5 2.16 -23.70 -3.78
C PRO A 5 2.56 -22.65 -4.84
N ASP A 6 2.33 -22.91 -6.13
CA ASP A 6 2.57 -21.99 -7.24
C ASP A 6 1.29 -21.44 -7.89
N ASN A 7 0.12 -21.63 -7.26
CA ASN A 7 -1.11 -21.02 -7.78
C ASN A 7 -1.11 -19.50 -7.52
N GLN A 8 -0.60 -18.74 -8.49
CA GLN A 8 -0.50 -17.28 -8.43
C GLN A 8 -1.84 -16.59 -8.15
N GLN A 9 -2.95 -17.12 -8.69
CA GLN A 9 -4.27 -16.59 -8.44
C GLN A 9 -4.69 -16.80 -6.98
N ALA A 10 -4.35 -17.94 -6.37
CA ALA A 10 -4.62 -18.20 -4.95
C ALA A 10 -3.82 -17.27 -4.05
N LEU A 11 -2.54 -17.03 -4.36
CA LEU A 11 -1.68 -16.09 -3.61
C LEU A 11 -2.21 -14.65 -3.68
N ILE A 12 -2.59 -14.20 -4.87
CA ILE A 12 -3.23 -12.88 -5.06
C ILE A 12 -4.54 -12.79 -4.28
N THR A 13 -5.38 -13.82 -4.37
CA THR A 13 -6.67 -13.86 -3.66
C THR A 13 -6.47 -13.80 -2.14
N GLN A 14 -5.50 -14.56 -1.61
CA GLN A 14 -5.15 -14.53 -0.19
C GLN A 14 -4.62 -13.16 0.23
N LEU A 15 -3.74 -12.55 -0.57
CA LEU A 15 -3.23 -11.20 -0.31
C LEU A 15 -4.37 -10.18 -0.25
N LEU A 16 -5.28 -10.20 -1.24
CA LEU A 16 -6.43 -9.31 -1.27
C LEU A 16 -7.34 -9.53 -0.05
N ALA A 17 -7.65 -10.78 0.30
CA ALA A 17 -8.45 -11.10 1.47
C ALA A 17 -7.84 -10.62 2.80
N ILE A 18 -6.51 -10.72 2.96
CA ILE A 18 -5.81 -10.17 4.13
C ILE A 18 -5.95 -8.64 4.16
N THR A 19 -5.76 -7.97 3.02
CA THR A 19 -5.84 -6.50 2.96
C THR A 19 -7.25 -5.95 3.16
N ASP A 20 -8.30 -6.74 2.83
CA ASP A 20 -9.69 -6.36 3.09
C ASP A 20 -10.00 -6.32 4.61
N GLN A 21 -9.23 -7.04 5.44
CA GLN A 21 -9.40 -7.08 6.90
C GLN A 21 -8.56 -6.03 7.65
N PHE A 22 -7.92 -5.08 6.95
CA PHE A 22 -7.09 -4.07 7.61
C PHE A 22 -7.87 -3.11 8.52
N ASP A 23 -9.17 -2.93 8.30
CA ASP A 23 -10.03 -2.16 9.20
C ASP A 23 -10.31 -2.88 10.52
N GLU A 24 -10.26 -4.21 10.54
CA GLU A 24 -10.33 -5.07 11.73
C GLU A 24 -9.00 -5.15 12.52
N GLY A 25 -7.97 -4.43 12.07
CA GLY A 25 -6.68 -4.35 12.78
C GLY A 25 -5.64 -5.39 12.35
N VAL A 26 -5.88 -6.11 11.25
CA VAL A 26 -4.91 -7.05 10.68
C VAL A 26 -3.59 -6.35 10.33
N ASN A 27 -2.48 -7.03 10.63
CA ASN A 27 -1.14 -6.49 10.44
C ASN A 27 -0.75 -6.50 8.95
N ILE A 28 -0.31 -5.34 8.45
CA ILE A 28 0.18 -5.15 7.08
C ILE A 28 1.27 -6.16 6.67
N ASN A 29 2.09 -6.61 7.62
CA ASN A 29 3.19 -7.54 7.36
C ASN A 29 2.71 -8.90 6.84
N GLN A 30 1.50 -9.34 7.22
CA GLN A 30 0.95 -10.61 6.74
C GLN A 30 0.74 -10.60 5.22
N ALA A 31 0.24 -9.49 4.67
CA ALA A 31 0.08 -9.34 3.23
C ALA A 31 1.44 -9.17 2.53
N ARG A 32 2.37 -8.41 3.14
CA ARG A 32 3.71 -8.17 2.56
C ARG A 32 4.54 -9.44 2.43
N GLN A 33 4.38 -10.39 3.35
CA GLN A 33 5.09 -11.67 3.31
C GLN A 33 4.72 -12.54 2.10
N LEU A 34 3.58 -12.28 1.45
CA LEU A 34 3.16 -12.99 0.24
C LEU A 34 3.78 -12.41 -1.04
N LEU A 35 4.29 -11.17 -1.01
CA LEU A 35 4.85 -10.51 -2.20
C LEU A 35 6.02 -11.28 -2.84
N PRO A 36 7.00 -11.82 -2.09
CA PRO A 36 8.13 -12.55 -2.69
C PRO A 36 7.68 -13.78 -3.51
N SER A 37 6.55 -14.38 -3.15
CA SER A 37 5.98 -15.57 -3.81
C SER A 37 5.23 -15.25 -5.11
N LEU A 38 5.05 -13.97 -5.45
CA LEU A 38 4.48 -13.58 -6.74
C LEU A 38 5.55 -13.65 -7.83
N ASN A 39 5.28 -14.42 -8.88
CA ASN A 39 6.28 -14.73 -9.93
C ASN A 39 6.55 -13.57 -10.88
N ASN A 40 5.62 -12.63 -10.99
CA ASN A 40 5.73 -11.46 -11.86
C ASN A 40 6.17 -10.22 -11.06
N GLU A 41 7.22 -9.55 -11.51
CA GLU A 41 7.71 -8.29 -10.93
C GLU A 41 6.66 -7.17 -10.96
N TYR A 42 5.90 -7.03 -12.05
CA TYR A 42 4.78 -6.10 -12.13
C TYR A 42 3.78 -6.36 -11.00
N ASN A 43 3.38 -7.63 -10.80
CA ASN A 43 2.45 -8.00 -9.74
C ASN A 43 3.03 -7.67 -8.35
N ARG A 44 4.33 -7.89 -8.13
CA ARG A 44 4.98 -7.54 -6.85
C ARG A 44 4.87 -6.06 -6.54
N PHE A 45 5.15 -5.18 -7.50
CA PHE A 45 5.00 -3.74 -7.30
C PHE A 45 3.54 -3.31 -7.20
N TYR A 46 2.68 -3.80 -8.10
CA TYR A 46 1.27 -3.45 -8.12
C TYR A 46 0.57 -3.84 -6.81
N TYR A 47 0.74 -5.08 -6.34
CA TYR A 47 0.12 -5.53 -5.09
C TYR A 47 0.79 -4.94 -3.84
N ALA A 48 2.08 -4.58 -3.88
CA ALA A 48 2.68 -3.76 -2.82
C ALA A 48 1.95 -2.41 -2.70
N GLY A 49 1.67 -1.74 -3.83
CA GLY A 49 0.86 -0.52 -3.86
C GLY A 49 -0.53 -0.72 -3.25
N ILE A 50 -1.23 -1.81 -3.62
CA ILE A 50 -2.56 -2.14 -3.08
C ILE A 50 -2.55 -2.31 -1.57
N ILE A 51 -1.53 -2.97 -1.02
CA ILE A 51 -1.37 -3.15 0.44
C ILE A 51 -1.33 -1.79 1.14
N TYR A 52 -0.48 -0.87 0.68
CA TYR A 52 -0.37 0.46 1.29
C TYR A 52 -1.62 1.32 1.06
N GLU A 53 -2.23 1.27 -0.12
CA GLU A 53 -3.48 2.00 -0.43
C GLU A 53 -4.62 1.57 0.51
N ARG A 54 -4.82 0.26 0.67
CA ARG A 54 -5.87 -0.30 1.55
C ARG A 54 -5.56 -0.01 3.02
N ARG A 55 -4.28 -0.06 3.43
CA ARG A 55 -3.88 0.33 4.79
C ARG A 55 -4.20 1.79 5.07
N ALA A 56 -3.90 2.71 4.15
CA ALA A 56 -4.23 4.11 4.29
C ALA A 56 -5.73 4.33 4.51
N LYS A 57 -6.57 3.68 3.68
CA LYS A 57 -8.03 3.73 3.79
C LYS A 57 -8.53 3.21 5.14
N ALA A 58 -7.99 2.09 5.62
CA ALA A 58 -8.34 1.53 6.92
C ALA A 58 -7.96 2.48 8.08
N VAL A 59 -6.76 3.07 8.04
CA VAL A 59 -6.30 4.03 9.05
C VAL A 59 -7.17 5.29 9.08
N LEU A 60 -7.59 5.80 7.92
CA LEU A 60 -8.51 6.93 7.81
C LEU A 60 -9.89 6.59 8.40
N LYS A 61 -10.40 5.39 8.11
CA LYS A 61 -11.69 4.90 8.64
C LYS A 61 -11.68 4.80 10.18
N GLN A 62 -10.56 4.39 10.78
CA GLN A 62 -10.42 4.28 12.23
C GLN A 62 -10.41 5.65 12.94
N GLY A 63 -9.91 6.70 12.29
CA GLY A 63 -10.03 8.08 12.79
C GLY A 63 -9.25 8.43 14.07
N ASN A 64 -8.31 7.59 14.51
CA ASN A 64 -7.50 7.83 15.71
C ASN A 64 -6.55 9.04 15.56
N PRO A 65 -6.08 9.65 16.66
CA PRO A 65 -5.01 10.66 16.61
C PRO A 65 -3.78 10.13 15.86
N GLY A 66 -3.24 10.92 14.93
CA GLY A 66 -2.11 10.52 14.08
C GLY A 66 -2.49 9.64 12.87
N SER A 67 -3.77 9.26 12.71
CA SER A 67 -4.24 8.53 11.53
C SER A 67 -3.98 9.28 10.23
N LYS A 68 -4.16 10.60 10.20
CA LYS A 68 -3.97 11.43 9.00
C LYS A 68 -2.55 11.34 8.45
N ALA A 69 -1.56 11.52 9.32
CA ALA A 69 -0.16 11.46 8.92
C ALA A 69 0.25 10.04 8.50
N THR A 70 -0.19 9.03 9.26
CA THR A 70 0.05 7.61 8.92
C THR A 70 -0.60 7.24 7.58
N ALA A 71 -1.80 7.75 7.30
CA ALA A 71 -2.49 7.53 6.04
C ALA A 71 -1.81 8.27 4.88
N TYR A 72 -1.31 9.49 5.10
CA TYR A 72 -0.50 10.21 4.13
C TYR A 72 0.76 9.42 3.74
N ASP A 73 1.51 8.94 4.73
CA ASP A 73 2.72 8.13 4.50
C ASP A 73 2.38 6.86 3.72
N CYS A 74 1.30 6.15 4.08
CA CYS A 74 0.84 4.98 3.34
C CYS A 74 0.42 5.32 1.89
N LEU A 75 -0.27 6.43 1.65
CA LEU A 75 -0.65 6.84 0.29
C LEU A 75 0.59 7.18 -0.55
N ARG A 76 1.58 7.85 0.02
CA ARG A 76 2.86 8.12 -0.65
C ARG A 76 3.62 6.85 -0.96
N GLU A 77 3.68 5.92 -0.02
CA GLU A 77 4.32 4.63 -0.24
C GLU A 77 3.59 3.85 -1.36
N ALA A 78 2.26 3.85 -1.38
CA ALA A 78 1.47 3.24 -2.45
C ALA A 78 1.80 3.86 -3.81
N MET A 79 1.87 5.19 -3.89
CA MET A 79 2.24 5.92 -5.11
C MET A 79 3.62 5.52 -5.62
N SER A 80 4.64 5.45 -4.74
CA SER A 80 5.99 4.99 -5.10
C SER A 80 6.02 3.56 -5.66
N TRP A 81 5.16 2.68 -5.16
CA TRP A 81 5.03 1.32 -5.71
C TRP A 81 4.32 1.30 -7.06
N TYR A 82 3.28 2.10 -7.24
CA TYR A 82 2.60 2.21 -8.53
C TYR A 82 3.50 2.85 -9.59
N GLU A 83 4.35 3.81 -9.25
CA GLU A 83 5.36 4.36 -10.15
C GLU A 83 6.31 3.26 -10.64
N LYS A 84 6.79 2.39 -9.75
CA LYS A 84 7.62 1.23 -10.12
C LYS A 84 6.86 0.21 -10.96
N ALA A 85 5.57 -0.02 -10.70
CA ALA A 85 4.75 -0.93 -11.51
C ALA A 85 4.52 -0.35 -12.92
N GLU A 86 4.29 0.95 -13.01
CA GLU A 86 4.06 1.67 -14.25
C GLU A 86 5.28 1.62 -15.18
N THR A 87 6.52 1.59 -14.67
CA THR A 87 7.71 1.49 -15.53
C THR A 87 7.84 0.16 -16.28
N ILE A 88 7.18 -0.89 -15.80
CA ILE A 88 7.26 -2.26 -16.35
C ILE A 88 5.88 -2.83 -16.71
N HIS A 89 4.87 -1.98 -16.87
CA HIS A 89 3.50 -2.42 -17.09
C HIS A 89 3.36 -3.22 -18.42
N PRO A 90 2.55 -4.30 -18.43
CA PRO A 90 2.18 -4.96 -19.68
C PRO A 90 1.46 -4.01 -20.63
N VAL A 91 1.67 -4.16 -21.94
CA VAL A 91 1.01 -3.32 -22.96
C VAL A 91 -0.51 -3.33 -22.76
N GLY A 92 -1.10 -2.14 -22.64
CA GLY A 92 -2.54 -1.96 -22.43
C GLY A 92 -3.01 -2.08 -20.98
N ASN A 93 -2.11 -2.28 -20.02
CA ASN A 93 -2.42 -2.24 -18.60
C ASN A 93 -2.12 -0.84 -18.02
N GLU A 94 -3.17 -0.05 -17.77
CA GLU A 94 -3.08 1.29 -17.16
C GLU A 94 -3.48 1.27 -15.67
N ASP A 95 -3.59 0.09 -15.05
CA ASP A 95 -4.12 -0.04 -13.69
C ASP A 95 -3.23 0.68 -12.67
N ALA A 96 -1.91 0.60 -12.83
CA ALA A 96 -0.95 1.22 -11.93
C ALA A 96 -1.11 2.75 -11.92
N ILE A 97 -1.12 3.41 -13.09
CA ILE A 97 -1.33 4.86 -13.18
C ILE A 97 -2.72 5.29 -12.70
N LEU A 98 -3.78 4.51 -12.94
CA LEU A 98 -5.13 4.82 -12.45
C LEU A 98 -5.22 4.73 -10.92
N ARG A 99 -4.50 3.78 -10.31
CA ARG A 99 -4.38 3.63 -8.86
C ARG A 99 -3.57 4.78 -8.25
N TRP A 100 -2.44 5.12 -8.85
CA TRP A 100 -1.65 6.30 -8.47
C TRP A 100 -2.52 7.57 -8.46
N ASN A 101 -3.29 7.80 -9.52
CA ASN A 101 -4.20 8.93 -9.62
C ASN A 101 -5.28 8.93 -8.54
N THR A 102 -5.70 7.74 -8.09
CA THR A 102 -6.64 7.59 -6.98
C THR A 102 -6.01 8.02 -5.66
N CYS A 103 -4.77 7.61 -5.38
CA CYS A 103 -4.00 8.08 -4.21
C CYS A 103 -3.81 9.60 -4.25
N ALA A 104 -3.39 10.14 -5.39
CA ALA A 104 -3.21 11.58 -5.57
C ALA A 104 -4.50 12.37 -5.30
N ARG A 105 -5.64 11.90 -5.83
CA ARG A 105 -6.96 12.52 -5.57
C ARG A 105 -7.34 12.48 -4.10
N ILE A 106 -7.03 11.40 -3.37
CA ILE A 106 -7.28 11.33 -1.92
C ILE A 106 -6.46 12.40 -1.19
N ILE A 107 -5.17 12.53 -1.49
CA ILE A 107 -4.30 13.55 -0.87
C ILE A 107 -4.82 14.96 -1.20
N ILE A 108 -5.10 15.25 -2.47
CA ILE A 108 -5.54 16.59 -2.92
C ILE A 108 -6.87 17.00 -2.28
N ARG A 109 -7.81 16.05 -2.10
CA ARG A 109 -9.13 16.33 -1.52
C ARG A 109 -9.11 16.49 0.00
N ASN A 110 -8.03 16.10 0.66
CA ASN A 110 -7.91 16.15 2.13
C ASN A 110 -6.61 16.90 2.48
N PRO A 111 -6.62 18.24 2.46
CA PRO A 111 -5.41 19.06 2.67
C PRO A 111 -4.81 18.93 4.08
N ASP A 112 -5.54 18.32 5.00
CA ASP A 112 -5.13 17.95 6.35
C ASP A 112 -4.39 16.60 6.42
N LEU A 113 -4.29 15.85 5.31
CA LEU A 113 -3.36 14.74 5.15
C LEU A 113 -1.96 15.30 4.88
N ILE A 114 -1.31 15.68 5.97
CA ILE A 114 0.07 16.17 5.97
C ILE A 114 1.01 15.11 6.56
N PRO A 115 2.28 15.09 6.15
CA PRO A 115 3.29 14.23 6.78
C PRO A 115 3.40 14.53 8.27
N LYS A 116 3.90 13.56 9.04
CA LYS A 116 4.26 13.82 10.45
C LYS A 116 5.32 14.93 10.45
N PRO A 117 5.22 15.94 11.35
CA PRO A 117 6.31 16.87 11.55
C PRO A 117 7.58 16.06 11.85
N GLU A 118 8.69 16.33 11.14
CA GLU A 118 9.96 15.72 11.52
C GLU A 118 10.27 16.14 12.97
N GLU A 119 10.28 15.18 13.90
CA GLU A 119 10.91 15.38 15.21
C GLU A 119 12.40 15.55 14.96
N ARG A 120 12.83 16.80 14.81
CA ARG A 120 14.22 17.19 14.73
C ARG A 120 14.84 16.87 16.09
N TYR A 121 15.39 15.66 16.23
CA TYR A 121 16.22 15.31 17.37
C TYR A 121 17.45 16.23 17.35
N GLU A 122 17.41 17.33 18.10
CA GLU A 122 18.62 18.03 18.49
C GLU A 122 19.37 17.10 19.45
N LEU A 123 20.41 16.43 18.93
CA LEU A 123 21.39 15.76 19.77
C LEU A 123 22.01 16.83 20.68
N PRO A 124 22.01 16.65 22.02
CA PRO A 124 22.74 17.55 22.90
C PRO A 124 24.21 17.54 22.48
N LEU A 125 24.74 18.72 22.15
CA LEU A 125 26.18 18.90 21.98
C LEU A 125 26.83 18.69 23.36
N GLU A 126 27.67 17.66 23.49
CA GLU A 126 28.58 17.50 24.62
C GLU A 126 29.61 18.63 24.69
#